data_AF-A0A2R6I2L4-F1
#
_entry.id   AF-A0A2R6I2L4-F1
#
_cell.length_a   1.000
_cell.length_b   1.000
_cell.length_c   1.000
_cell.angle_alpha   90.00
_cell.angle_beta   90.00
_cell.angle_gamma   90.00
#
_symmetry.space_group_name_H-M   'P 1'
#
loop_
_entity.id
_entity.type
_entity.pdbx_description
1 polymer ?
#
loop_
_entity_poly.entity_id
_entity_poly.type
_entity_poly.pdbx_seq_one_letter_code
_entity_poly.pdbx_strand_id
1 'polypeptide(L)' 'MVGLAVGLVVSALAWVYWDPLALFVFLPFLPFLFRRSGDEDGEPPPVRRYPTCGFRTRDPEFEYCPRDGSQPE' A
#
# COMPACT_ATOMS: atom_id res chain seq x y z
N MET A 1 4.28 35.23 27.72
CA MET A 1 4.57 34.24 26.66
C MET A 1 4.51 32.79 27.16
N VAL A 2 5.01 32.47 28.36
CA VAL A 2 5.10 31.08 28.88
C VAL A 2 3.75 30.35 28.89
N GLY A 3 2.67 30.98 29.37
CA GLY A 3 1.35 30.35 29.38
C GLY A 3 0.79 30.02 27.99
N LEU A 4 1.15 30.80 26.97
CA LEU A 4 0.73 30.56 25.59
C LEU A 4 1.50 29.38 24.97
N ALA A 5 2.80 29.29 25.23
CA ALA A 5 3.60 28.14 24.80
C ALA A 5 3.12 26.84 25.48
N VAL A 6 2.86 26.89 26.80
CA VAL A 6 2.33 25.73 27.54
C VAL A 6 0.95 25.33 27.02
N GLY A 7 0.06 26.30 26.79
CA GLY A 7 -1.27 26.04 26.22
C GLY A 7 -1.22 25.40 24.83
N LEU A 8 -0.34 25.89 23.95
CA LEU A 8 -0.15 25.31 22.61
C LEU A 8 0.37 23.87 22.68
N VAL A 9 1.34 23.58 23.55
CA VAL A 9 1.87 22.23 23.72
C VAL A 9 0.80 21.28 24.25
N VAL A 10 0.04 21.69 25.27
CA VAL A 10 -1.06 20.86 25.83
C VAL A 10 -2.15 20.61 24.79
N SER A 11 -2.53 21.63 24.01
CA SER A 11 -3.52 21.50 22.95
C SER A 11 -3.06 20.57 21.83
N ALA A 12 -1.79 20.66 21.42
CA ALA A 12 -1.21 19.79 20.40
C ALA A 12 -1.13 18.33 20.87
N LEU A 13 -0.72 18.11 22.13
CA LEU A 13 -0.68 16.78 22.74
C LEU A 13 -2.08 16.17 22.87
N ALA A 14 -3.09 16.96 23.25
CA ALA A 14 -4.46 16.50 23.31
C ALA A 14 -5.00 16.08 21.93
N TRP A 15 -4.67 16.85 20.88
CA TRP A 15 -5.03 16.52 19.50
C TRP A 15 -4.35 15.22 19.03
N VAL A 16 -3.04 15.09 19.24
CA VAL A 16 -2.26 13.89 18.86
C VAL A 16 -2.63 12.65 19.69
N TYR A 17 -3.15 12.82 20.91
CA TYR A 17 -3.62 11.70 21.75
C TYR A 17 -5.02 11.23 21.37
N TRP A 18 -5.87 12.12 20.85
CA TRP A 18 -7.24 11.78 20.43
C TRP A 18 -7.29 11.16 19.03
N ASP A 19 -6.43 11.60 18.11
CA ASP A 19 -6.41 11.14 16.71
C ASP A 19 -5.61 9.85 16.37
N PRO A 20 -4.77 9.22 17.22
CA PRO A 20 -3.95 8.09 16.78
C PRO A 20 -4.78 6.81 16.63
N LEU A 21 -5.89 6.69 17.36
CA LEU A 21 -6.88 5.62 17.19
C LEU A 21 -7.59 5.74 15.83
N ALA A 22 -7.97 6.96 15.44
CA ALA A 22 -8.59 7.21 14.14
C ALA A 22 -7.59 6.89 13.02
N LEU A 23 -6.34 7.36 13.12
CA LEU A 23 -5.30 7.05 12.14
C LEU A 23 -5.04 5.54 12.02
N PHE A 24 -4.93 4.81 13.14
CA PHE A 24 -4.72 3.36 13.11
C PHE A 24 -5.90 2.61 12.47
N VAL A 25 -7.14 3.04 12.76
CA VAL A 25 -8.34 2.46 12.15
C VAL A 25 -8.42 2.82 10.67
N PHE A 26 -8.09 4.05 10.25
CA PHE A 26 -8.24 4.51 8.86
C PHE A 26 -7.06 4.18 7.93
N LEU A 27 -5.83 4.10 8.44
CA LEU A 27 -4.62 3.72 7.69
C LEU A 27 -4.79 2.48 6.78
N PRO A 28 -5.35 1.34 7.26
CA PRO A 28 -5.58 0.18 6.40
C PRO A 28 -6.63 0.41 5.30
N PHE A 29 -7.48 1.44 5.42
CA PHE A 29 -8.50 1.79 4.43
C PHE A 29 -8.04 2.82 3.40
N LEU A 30 -6.93 3.54 3.64
CA LEU A 30 -6.30 4.42 2.65
C LEU A 30 -6.12 3.79 1.26
N PRO A 31 -5.58 2.55 1.11
CA PRO A 31 -5.45 1.95 -0.22
C PRO A 31 -6.79 1.80 -0.95
N PHE A 32 -7.90 1.61 -0.21
CA PHE A 32 -9.23 1.51 -0.79
C PHE A 32 -9.78 2.88 -1.23
N LEU A 33 -9.43 3.96 -0.51
CA LEU A 33 -9.80 5.33 -0.86
C LEU A 33 -9.01 5.83 -2.08
N PHE A 34 -7.71 5.52 -2.16
CA PHE A 34 -6.86 5.90 -3.30
C PHE A 34 -7.12 5.05 -4.55
N ARG A 35 -7.60 3.81 -4.41
CA ARG A 35 -7.97 2.97 -5.56
C ARG A 35 -9.02 3.62 -6.46
N ARG A 36 -9.92 4.46 -5.92
CA ARG A 36 -10.95 5.15 -6.72
C ARG A 36 -10.47 6.41 -7.43
N SER A 37 -9.34 6.98 -7.02
CA SER A 37 -8.75 8.17 -7.65
C SER A 37 -7.51 7.88 -8.48
N GLY A 38 -6.98 6.65 -8.42
CA GLY A 38 -5.79 6.21 -9.16
C GLY A 38 -6.06 5.23 -10.31
N ASP A 39 -7.32 5.04 -10.72
CA ASP A 39 -7.69 4.24 -11.90
C ASP A 39 -7.28 4.91 -13.24
N GLU A 40 -6.26 5.77 -13.25
CA GLU A 40 -5.62 6.28 -14.48
C GLU A 40 -4.32 5.54 -14.82
N ASP A 41 -3.75 4.73 -13.91
CA ASP A 41 -2.60 3.85 -14.19
C ASP A 41 -2.88 2.38 -13.85
N GLY A 42 -4.16 2.00 -13.85
CA GLY A 42 -4.65 0.65 -13.54
C GLY A 42 -4.49 -0.35 -14.69
N GLU A 43 -3.34 -0.39 -15.37
CA GLU A 43 -3.06 -1.52 -16.25
C GLU A 43 -2.76 -2.74 -15.35
N PRO A 44 -3.60 -3.80 -15.34
CA PRO A 44 -3.32 -4.98 -14.55
C PRO A 44 -1.94 -5.51 -14.90
N PRO A 45 -1.13 -5.96 -13.91
CA PRO A 45 0.23 -6.39 -14.16
C PRO A 45 0.29 -7.36 -15.34
N PRO A 46 1.23 -7.15 -16.28
CA PRO A 46 1.26 -7.89 -17.54
C PRO A 46 1.34 -9.39 -17.26
N VAL A 47 0.55 -10.17 -18.03
CA VAL A 47 0.57 -11.63 -17.92
C VAL A 47 1.93 -12.12 -18.35
N ARG A 48 2.72 -12.63 -17.41
CA ARG A 48 3.99 -13.30 -17.72
C ARG A 48 3.69 -14.68 -18.26
N ARG A 49 4.26 -15.01 -19.42
CA ARG A 49 4.18 -16.34 -20.03
C ARG A 49 5.54 -17.00 -19.94
N TYR A 50 5.55 -18.25 -19.53
CA TYR A 50 6.74 -19.08 -19.55
C TYR A 50 6.63 -20.04 -20.74
N PRO A 51 7.42 -19.86 -21.81
CA PRO A 51 7.28 -20.66 -23.04
C PRO A 51 7.60 -22.13 -22.82
N THR A 52 8.55 -22.41 -21.93
CA THR A 52 9.05 -23.77 -21.67
C THR A 52 8.04 -24.63 -20.93
N CYS A 53 7.39 -24.09 -19.89
CA CYS A 53 6.48 -24.85 -19.02
C CYS A 53 4.98 -24.54 -19.26
N GLY A 54 4.66 -23.55 -20.10
CA GLY A 54 3.28 -23.13 -20.39
C GLY A 54 2.56 -22.42 -19.25
N PHE A 55 3.25 -22.16 -18.13
CA PHE A 55 2.71 -21.48 -16.97
C PHE A 55 2.40 -20.01 -17.31
N ARG A 56 1.25 -19.52 -16.83
CA ARG A 56 0.80 -18.14 -17.02
C ARG A 56 0.32 -17.62 -15.68
N THR A 57 0.94 -16.54 -15.22
CA THR A 57 0.56 -15.89 -13.98
C THR A 57 0.67 -14.37 -14.12
N ARG A 58 -0.12 -13.67 -13.32
CA ARG A 58 -0.04 -12.21 -13.11
C ARG A 58 0.59 -11.87 -11.77
N ASP A 59 0.89 -12.89 -10.99
CA ASP A 59 1.42 -12.77 -9.64
C ASP A 59 2.93 -12.46 -9.70
N PRO A 60 3.37 -11.29 -9.20
CA PRO A 60 4.77 -10.88 -9.26
C PRO A 60 5.66 -11.68 -8.30
N GLU A 61 5.10 -12.44 -7.35
CA GLU A 61 5.87 -13.30 -6.44
C GLU A 61 6.56 -14.45 -7.17
N PHE A 62 6.05 -14.82 -8.35
CA PHE A 62 6.65 -15.84 -9.20
C PHE A 62 7.64 -15.19 -10.16
N GLU A 63 8.91 -15.15 -9.74
CA GLU A 63 10.03 -14.73 -10.59
C GLU A 63 10.46 -15.87 -11.54
N TYR A 64 10.27 -17.13 -11.14
CA TYR A 64 10.66 -18.33 -11.89
C TYR A 64 9.52 -19.34 -12.02
N CYS A 65 9.54 -20.18 -13.06
CA CYS A 65 8.54 -21.25 -13.21
C CYS A 65 8.65 -22.27 -12.06
N PRO A 66 7.58 -22.58 -11.30
CA PRO A 66 7.62 -23.53 -10.18
C PRO A 66 7.97 -24.97 -10.57
N ARG A 67 7.82 -25.32 -11.86
CA ARG A 67 8.14 -26.65 -12.36
C ARG A 67 9.62 -26.81 -12.71
N ASP A 68 10.17 -25.85 -13.44
CA ASP A 68 11.44 -26.02 -14.16
C ASP A 68 12.44 -24.87 -13.91
N GLY A 69 12.08 -23.85 -13.11
CA GLY A 69 12.96 -22.72 -12.80
C GLY A 69 13.26 -21.77 -13.95
N SER A 70 12.59 -21.93 -15.11
CA SER A 70 12.78 -21.05 -16.27
C SER A 70 12.33 -19.63 -15.99
N GLN A 71 13.01 -18.64 -16.58
CA GLN A 71 12.62 -17.23 -16.54
C GLN A 71 11.43 -16.94 -17.48
N PRO A 72 10.59 -15.93 -17.16
CA PRO A 72 9.57 -15.44 -18.08
C PRO A 72 10.22 -14.60 -19.19
N GLU A 73 9.61 -14.63 -20.38
CA GLU A 73 9.98 -13.78 -21.53
C GLU A 73 9.15 -12.49 -21.58
#